data_AF-R4S0G0-F1
#
_entry.id   AF-R4S0G0-F1
#
_cell.length_a   1.000
_cell.length_b   1.000
_cell.length_c   1.000
_cell.angle_alpha   90.00
_cell.angle_beta   90.00
_cell.angle_gamma   90.00
#
_symmetry.space_group_name_H-M   'P 1'
#
loop_
_entity.id
_entity.type
_entity.pdbx_description
1 polymer ?
#
loop_
_entity_poly.entity_id
_entity_poly.type
_entity_poly.pdbx_seq_one_letter_code
_entity_poly.pdbx_strand_id
1 'polypeptide(L)'
;IDDVYDVYGTLDELELFTDAVERWKISAMEQLPLYLKICFIALYNFANETGFETLKKHEVDRIPYLKKVWAELCKSYLLEAKWYHKGYIPTLQEYIDNAWISVSATVILVHAYFSITNSITKDTLECLQEYDNIIRWSAIILRLANDMGTSSYELERGDIHKSIQCYM
;
A
#
# COMPACT_ATOMS: atom_id res chain seq x y z
N ILE A 1 -3.85 7.23 4.68
CA ILE A 1 -3.74 7.02 3.22
C ILE A 1 -4.91 6.15 2.77
N ASP A 2 -5.14 5.02 3.43
CA ASP A 2 -6.38 4.22 3.30
C ASP A 2 -7.67 5.09 3.21
N ASP A 3 -7.97 5.90 4.23
CA ASP A 3 -9.14 6.81 4.22
C ASP A 3 -9.16 7.82 3.05
N VAL A 4 -7.98 8.19 2.52
CA VAL A 4 -7.92 9.08 1.35
C VAL A 4 -8.49 8.37 0.14
N TYR A 5 -8.21 7.07 -0.04
CA TYR A 5 -8.70 6.27 -1.16
C TYR A 5 -10.14 5.81 -0.96
N ASP A 6 -10.51 5.41 0.25
CA ASP A 6 -11.80 4.73 0.49
C ASP A 6 -12.95 5.69 0.83
N VAL A 7 -12.64 6.92 1.27
CA VAL A 7 -13.68 7.85 1.77
C VAL A 7 -13.58 9.24 1.17
N TYR A 8 -12.36 9.81 1.10
CA TYR A 8 -12.23 11.26 0.94
C TYR A 8 -11.92 11.72 -0.49
N GLY A 9 -11.01 11.05 -1.19
CA GLY A 9 -10.52 11.47 -2.49
C GLY A 9 -11.46 11.13 -3.63
N THR A 10 -11.54 12.00 -4.62
CA THR A 10 -12.18 11.68 -5.90
C THR A 10 -11.28 10.81 -6.77
N LEU A 11 -11.84 10.02 -7.69
CA LEU A 11 -11.05 9.13 -8.54
C LEU A 11 -9.91 9.85 -9.29
N ASP A 12 -10.17 11.04 -9.84
CA ASP A 12 -9.15 11.84 -10.54
C ASP A 12 -8.01 12.28 -9.59
N GLU A 13 -8.35 12.66 -8.35
CA GLU A 13 -7.36 13.00 -7.33
C GLU A 13 -6.52 11.78 -6.90
N LEU A 14 -7.15 10.60 -6.81
CA LEU A 14 -6.48 9.35 -6.45
C LEU A 14 -5.53 8.88 -7.55
N GLU A 15 -5.90 9.07 -8.82
CA GLU A 15 -4.99 8.80 -9.95
C GLU A 15 -3.74 9.69 -9.89
N LEU A 16 -3.92 10.99 -9.66
CA LEU A 16 -2.81 11.93 -9.50
C LEU A 16 -1.94 11.61 -8.27
N PHE A 17 -2.55 11.26 -7.13
CA PHE A 17 -1.82 10.89 -5.92
C PHE A 17 -0.98 9.63 -6.13
N THR A 18 -1.57 8.61 -6.77
CA THR A 18 -0.89 7.36 -7.10
C THR A 18 0.30 7.60 -8.03
N ASP A 19 0.12 8.41 -9.08
CA ASP A 19 1.22 8.80 -9.99
C ASP A 19 2.33 9.58 -9.26
N ALA A 20 1.97 10.48 -8.34
CA ALA A 20 2.95 11.22 -7.55
C ALA A 20 3.80 10.29 -6.67
N VAL A 21 3.17 9.31 -6.00
CA VAL A 21 3.86 8.27 -5.22
C VAL A 21 4.74 7.40 -6.12
N GLU A 22 4.25 6.98 -7.28
CA GLU A 22 5.05 6.16 -8.21
C GLU A 22 6.28 6.91 -8.75
N ARG A 23 6.14 8.18 -9.11
CA ARG A 23 7.27 9.02 -9.56
C ARG A 23 8.24 9.31 -8.43
N TRP A 24 7.73 9.51 -7.21
CA TRP A 24 8.50 9.77 -6.00
C TRP A 24 9.40 11.02 -6.14
N LYS A 25 8.81 12.11 -6.63
CA LYS A 25 9.46 13.42 -6.78
C LYS A 25 8.60 14.49 -6.14
N ILE A 26 9.22 15.44 -5.44
CA ILE A 26 8.51 16.57 -4.83
C ILE A 26 7.71 17.36 -5.87
N SER A 27 8.24 17.56 -7.08
CA SER A 27 7.52 18.27 -8.15
C SER A 27 6.26 17.54 -8.65
N ALA A 28 6.14 16.22 -8.41
CA ALA A 28 4.96 15.47 -8.84
C ALA A 28 3.70 15.85 -8.05
N MET A 29 3.85 16.47 -6.87
CA MET A 29 2.72 16.89 -6.06
C MET A 29 2.10 18.23 -6.51
N GLU A 30 2.68 18.95 -7.48
CA GLU A 30 2.22 20.30 -7.86
C GLU A 30 0.74 20.35 -8.24
N GLN A 31 0.27 19.30 -8.92
CA GLN A 31 -1.11 19.16 -9.40
C GLN A 31 -2.09 18.68 -8.32
N LEU A 32 -1.60 18.27 -7.15
CA LEU A 32 -2.44 17.75 -6.08
C LEU A 32 -3.15 18.88 -5.30
N PRO A 33 -4.37 18.62 -4.78
CA PRO A 33 -5.00 19.49 -3.80
C PRO A 33 -4.18 19.54 -2.50
N LEU A 34 -4.41 20.58 -1.69
CA LEU A 34 -3.58 20.87 -0.51
C LEU A 34 -3.49 19.69 0.48
N TYR A 35 -4.60 19.01 0.75
CA TYR A 35 -4.60 17.89 1.71
C TYR A 35 -3.77 16.69 1.21
N LEU A 36 -3.80 16.41 -0.11
CA LEU A 36 -2.97 15.38 -0.73
C LEU A 36 -1.50 15.77 -0.80
N LYS A 37 -1.18 17.05 -0.99
CA LYS A 37 0.20 17.55 -0.88
C LYS A 37 0.77 17.28 0.51
N ILE A 38 0.00 17.59 1.56
CA ILE A 38 0.41 17.33 2.95
C ILE A 38 0.63 15.84 3.17
N CYS A 39 -0.32 15.00 2.73
CA CYS A 39 -0.23 13.55 2.83
C CYS A 39 1.02 13.01 2.11
N PHE A 40 1.26 13.45 0.86
CA PHE A 40 2.41 13.06 0.06
C PHE A 40 3.73 13.47 0.71
N ILE A 41 3.86 14.72 1.17
CA ILE A 41 5.08 15.21 1.82
C ILE A 41 5.36 14.42 3.09
N ALA A 42 4.34 14.14 3.90
CA ALA A 42 4.51 13.36 5.12
C ALA A 42 5.03 11.94 4.80
N LEU A 43 4.42 11.27 3.83
CA LEU A 43 4.87 9.96 3.33
C LEU A 43 6.31 10.01 2.79
N TYR A 44 6.57 10.98 1.91
CA TYR A 44 7.87 11.16 1.27
C TYR A 44 8.97 11.38 2.32
N ASN A 45 8.74 12.29 3.27
CA ASN A 45 9.71 12.57 4.32
C ASN A 45 9.94 11.34 5.21
N PHE A 46 8.87 10.69 5.68
CA PHE A 46 8.96 9.49 6.52
C PHE A 46 9.79 8.38 5.87
N ALA A 47 9.47 8.03 4.62
CA ALA A 47 10.14 6.94 3.93
C ALA A 47 11.60 7.28 3.56
N ASN A 48 11.89 8.53 3.17
CA ASN A 48 13.27 8.94 2.89
C ASN A 48 14.11 9.07 4.17
N GLU A 49 13.53 9.54 5.27
CA GLU A 49 14.21 9.59 6.58
C GLU A 49 14.54 8.18 7.07
N THR A 50 13.57 7.27 7.02
CA THR A 50 13.78 5.85 7.35
C THR A 50 14.89 5.25 6.50
N GLY A 51 14.86 5.47 5.18
CA GLY A 51 15.90 5.00 4.28
C GLY A 51 17.28 5.58 4.61
N PHE A 52 17.35 6.88 4.92
CA PHE A 52 18.60 7.56 5.23
C PHE A 52 19.22 7.13 6.57
N GLU A 53 18.41 6.91 7.61
CA GLU A 53 18.89 6.36 8.88
C GLU A 53 19.54 4.99 8.70
N THR A 54 18.94 4.17 7.84
CA THR A 54 19.46 2.83 7.56
C THR A 54 20.72 2.85 6.69
N LEU A 55 20.81 3.79 5.73
CA LEU A 55 22.01 4.01 4.93
C LEU A 55 23.20 4.38 5.83
N LYS A 56 22.99 5.28 6.81
CA LYS A 56 24.03 5.67 7.77
C LYS A 56 24.54 4.52 8.63
N LYS A 57 23.67 3.57 8.99
CA LYS A 57 23.99 2.47 9.90
C LYS A 57 24.59 1.25 9.19
N HIS A 58 24.17 1.01 7.94
CA HIS A 58 24.43 -0.27 7.25
C HIS A 58 24.97 -0.12 5.83
N GLU A 59 25.21 1.10 5.33
CA GLU A 59 25.73 1.39 3.98
C GLU A 59 24.89 0.85 2.82
N VAL A 60 23.62 0.52 3.07
CA VAL A 60 22.66 0.05 2.05
C VAL A 60 21.59 1.10 1.83
N ASP A 61 21.38 1.48 0.57
CA ASP A 61 20.25 2.35 0.19
C ASP A 61 18.95 1.54 0.13
N ARG A 62 18.07 1.78 1.12
CA ARG A 62 16.77 1.09 1.26
C ARG A 62 15.60 1.90 0.68
N ILE A 63 15.83 3.15 0.26
CA ILE A 63 14.80 4.03 -0.30
C ILE A 63 14.10 3.40 -1.51
N PRO A 64 14.79 2.73 -2.46
CA PRO A 64 14.12 2.09 -3.60
C PRO A 64 13.08 1.04 -3.20
N TYR A 65 13.34 0.28 -2.14
CA TYR A 65 12.44 -0.76 -1.63
C TYR A 65 11.23 -0.16 -0.92
N LEU A 66 11.46 0.85 -0.07
CA LEU A 66 10.39 1.59 0.60
C LEU A 66 9.47 2.26 -0.43
N LYS A 67 10.06 2.92 -1.43
CA LYS A 67 9.31 3.50 -2.55
C LYS A 67 8.45 2.45 -3.25
N LYS A 68 9.02 1.28 -3.57
CA LYS A 68 8.31 0.20 -4.27
C LYS A 68 7.06 -0.23 -3.51
N VAL A 69 7.19 -0.58 -2.23
CA VAL A 69 6.05 -1.09 -1.44
C VAL A 69 4.97 -0.05 -1.24
N TRP A 70 5.34 1.23 -1.08
CA TRP A 70 4.36 2.33 -0.99
C TRP A 70 3.63 2.57 -2.32
N ALA A 71 4.35 2.50 -3.44
CA ALA A 71 3.75 2.63 -4.77
C ALA A 71 2.79 1.47 -5.07
N GLU A 72 3.16 0.24 -4.73
CA GLU A 72 2.29 -0.94 -4.92
C GLU A 72 1.05 -0.88 -4.01
N LEU A 73 1.18 -0.43 -2.77
CA LEU A 73 0.04 -0.19 -1.88
C LEU A 73 -0.94 0.84 -2.49
N CYS A 74 -0.42 2.00 -2.93
CA CYS A 74 -1.25 3.04 -3.56
C CYS A 74 -1.93 2.55 -4.85
N LYS A 75 -1.25 1.71 -5.65
CA LYS A 75 -1.85 1.09 -6.84
C LYS A 75 -2.97 0.11 -6.47
N SER A 76 -2.79 -0.68 -5.41
CA SER A 76 -3.82 -1.60 -4.94
C SER A 76 -5.06 -0.87 -4.42
N TYR A 77 -4.87 0.24 -3.69
CA TYR A 77 -5.98 1.10 -3.28
C TYR A 77 -6.68 1.76 -4.47
N LEU A 78 -5.92 2.25 -5.45
CA LEU A 78 -6.51 2.81 -6.67
C LEU A 78 -7.36 1.78 -7.43
N LEU A 79 -6.94 0.52 -7.47
CA LEU A 79 -7.70 -0.54 -8.12
C LEU A 79 -9.05 -0.78 -7.40
N GLU A 80 -9.04 -0.81 -6.07
CA GLU A 80 -10.26 -0.95 -5.27
C GLU A 80 -11.20 0.25 -5.45
N ALA A 81 -10.67 1.47 -5.40
CA ALA A 81 -11.44 2.68 -5.72
C ALA A 81 -12.04 2.63 -7.13
N LYS A 82 -11.31 2.10 -8.12
CA LYS A 82 -11.83 1.91 -9.49
C LYS A 82 -12.95 0.89 -9.54
N TRP A 83 -12.89 -0.20 -8.78
CA TRP A 83 -13.98 -1.17 -8.68
C TRP A 83 -15.22 -0.51 -8.06
N TYR A 84 -15.04 0.21 -6.95
CA TYR A 84 -16.10 0.95 -6.28
C TYR A 84 -16.83 1.90 -7.22
N HIS A 85 -16.11 2.82 -7.86
CA HIS A 85 -16.69 3.84 -8.74
C HIS A 85 -17.39 3.26 -9.98
N LYS A 86 -16.98 2.07 -10.43
CA LYS A 86 -17.62 1.37 -11.55
C LYS A 86 -18.80 0.48 -11.12
N GLY A 87 -19.05 0.32 -9.82
CA GLY A 87 -19.98 -0.68 -9.30
C GLY A 87 -19.59 -2.10 -9.68
N TYR A 88 -18.30 -2.36 -9.89
CA TYR A 88 -17.79 -3.66 -10.29
C TYR A 88 -17.54 -4.52 -9.06
N ILE A 89 -18.05 -5.74 -9.08
CA ILE A 89 -17.82 -6.75 -8.05
C ILE A 89 -16.77 -7.73 -8.61
N PRO A 90 -15.54 -7.75 -8.08
CA PRO A 90 -14.52 -8.70 -8.52
C PRO A 90 -14.89 -10.12 -8.11
N THR A 91 -14.34 -11.11 -8.81
CA THR A 91 -14.35 -12.49 -8.28
C THR A 91 -13.51 -12.56 -6.99
N LEU A 92 -13.75 -13.56 -6.13
CA LEU A 92 -12.92 -13.75 -4.94
C LEU A 92 -11.42 -13.82 -5.28
N GLN A 93 -11.04 -14.47 -6.38
CA GLN A 93 -9.64 -14.58 -6.78
C GLN A 93 -9.05 -13.21 -7.18
N GLU A 94 -9.76 -12.43 -8.00
CA GLU A 94 -9.33 -11.08 -8.39
C GLU A 94 -9.22 -10.15 -7.17
N TYR A 95 -10.20 -10.23 -6.26
CA TYR A 95 -10.17 -9.50 -5.00
C TYR A 95 -8.93 -9.88 -4.18
N ILE A 96 -8.74 -11.17 -3.90
CA ILE A 96 -7.64 -11.63 -3.04
C ILE A 96 -6.30 -11.24 -3.63
N ASP A 97 -6.09 -11.37 -4.94
CA ASP A 97 -4.82 -11.04 -5.61
C ASP A 97 -4.43 -9.56 -5.47
N ASN A 98 -5.39 -8.67 -5.23
CA ASN A 98 -5.14 -7.27 -4.86
C ASN A 98 -5.12 -7.04 -3.35
N ALA A 99 -6.06 -7.65 -2.62
CA ALA A 99 -6.39 -7.28 -1.25
C ALA A 99 -5.31 -7.66 -0.22
N TRP A 100 -4.47 -8.64 -0.54
CA TRP A 100 -3.29 -8.95 0.28
C TRP A 100 -2.23 -7.84 0.22
N ILE A 101 -2.23 -7.00 -0.83
CA ILE A 101 -1.39 -5.80 -0.89
C ILE A 101 -2.11 -4.64 -0.20
N SER A 102 -3.41 -4.43 -0.48
CA SER A 102 -4.18 -3.29 0.06
C SER A 102 -4.32 -3.32 1.59
N VAL A 103 -4.18 -4.49 2.24
CA VAL A 103 -4.13 -4.59 3.71
C VAL A 103 -2.86 -4.00 4.35
N SER A 104 -1.91 -3.50 3.55
CA SER A 104 -0.67 -2.85 3.98
C SER A 104 0.35 -3.72 4.74
N ALA A 105 0.08 -5.02 4.91
CA ALA A 105 1.00 -5.94 5.58
C ALA A 105 2.40 -5.95 4.94
N THR A 106 2.47 -5.85 3.61
CA THR A 106 3.73 -5.75 2.85
C THR A 106 4.57 -4.55 3.31
N VAL A 107 3.96 -3.38 3.42
CA VAL A 107 4.60 -2.15 3.91
C VAL A 107 5.07 -2.34 5.35
N ILE A 108 4.19 -2.80 6.25
CA ILE A 108 4.51 -2.99 7.67
C ILE A 108 5.70 -3.94 7.84
N LEU A 109 5.68 -5.10 7.17
CA LEU A 109 6.72 -6.12 7.30
C LEU A 109 8.06 -5.66 6.72
N VAL A 110 8.07 -4.95 5.59
CA VAL A 110 9.31 -4.39 5.01
C VAL A 110 9.93 -3.33 5.92
N HIS A 111 9.11 -2.42 6.47
CA HIS A 111 9.59 -1.43 7.45
C HIS A 111 10.13 -2.10 8.72
N ALA A 112 9.43 -3.10 9.26
CA ALA A 112 9.87 -3.85 10.43
C ALA A 112 11.18 -4.60 10.17
N TYR A 113 11.30 -5.26 9.02
CA TYR A 113 12.52 -5.98 8.63
C TYR A 113 13.74 -5.05 8.56
N PHE A 114 13.58 -3.87 7.95
CA PHE A 114 14.63 -2.87 7.90
C PHE A 114 14.96 -2.27 9.27
N SER A 115 14.01 -2.22 10.19
CA SER A 115 14.25 -1.68 11.54
C SER A 115 14.96 -2.67 12.47
N ILE A 116 14.76 -3.97 12.28
CA ILE A 116 15.26 -5.02 13.19
C ILE A 116 16.60 -5.63 12.72
N THR A 117 16.81 -5.74 11.41
CA THR A 117 17.91 -6.56 10.87
C THR A 117 19.19 -5.75 10.71
N ASN A 118 20.24 -6.16 11.44
CA ASN A 118 21.54 -5.48 11.45
C ASN A 118 22.41 -5.77 10.22
N SER A 119 22.18 -6.88 9.52
CA SER A 119 22.90 -7.26 8.30
C SER A 119 21.89 -7.64 7.22
N ILE A 120 21.78 -6.80 6.18
CA ILE A 120 20.96 -7.09 5.01
C ILE A 120 21.87 -7.59 3.90
N THR A 121 21.58 -8.77 3.37
CA THR A 121 22.30 -9.33 2.22
C THR A 121 21.56 -8.99 0.93
N LYS A 122 22.26 -9.10 -0.21
CA LYS A 122 21.64 -8.91 -1.52
C LYS A 122 20.50 -9.92 -1.75
N ASP A 123 20.70 -11.16 -1.33
CA ASP A 123 19.71 -12.23 -1.42
C ASP A 123 18.44 -11.91 -0.63
N THR A 124 18.56 -11.34 0.59
CA THR A 124 17.36 -10.97 1.35
C THR A 124 16.61 -9.81 0.72
N LEU A 125 17.32 -8.86 0.10
CA LEU A 125 16.69 -7.78 -0.67
C LEU A 125 15.95 -8.30 -1.92
N GLU A 126 16.47 -9.34 -2.58
CA GLU A 126 15.80 -10.01 -3.69
C GLU A 126 14.53 -10.73 -3.23
N CYS A 127 14.57 -11.45 -2.10
CA CYS A 127 13.38 -12.06 -1.49
C CYS A 127 12.28 -11.04 -1.14
N LEU A 128 12.66 -9.84 -0.67
CA LEU A 128 11.71 -8.76 -0.41
C LEU A 128 11.12 -8.18 -1.71
N GLN A 129 11.86 -8.21 -2.82
CA GLN A 129 11.36 -7.73 -4.11
C GLN A 129 10.34 -8.69 -4.73
N GLU A 130 10.54 -10.00 -4.56
CA GLU A 130 9.65 -11.02 -5.13
C GLU A 130 8.44 -11.31 -4.24
N TYR A 131 8.34 -10.66 -3.07
CA TYR A 131 7.38 -11.00 -2.04
C TYR A 131 7.39 -12.49 -1.72
N ASP A 132 8.47 -12.92 -1.05
CA ASP A 132 8.57 -14.28 -0.53
C ASP A 132 7.23 -14.73 0.09
N ASN A 133 6.90 -16.00 -0.10
CA ASN A 133 5.69 -16.65 0.40
C ASN A 133 5.36 -16.25 1.84
N ILE A 134 6.37 -16.05 2.70
CA ILE A 134 6.13 -15.59 4.08
C ILE A 134 5.38 -14.25 4.16
N ILE A 135 5.72 -13.27 3.34
CA ILE A 135 5.06 -11.95 3.32
C ILE A 135 3.65 -12.13 2.77
N ARG A 136 3.52 -12.81 1.63
CA ARG A 136 2.23 -13.00 0.96
C ARG A 136 1.23 -13.73 1.86
N TRP A 137 1.62 -14.86 2.46
CA TRP A 137 0.73 -15.64 3.33
C TRP A 137 0.37 -14.89 4.61
N SER A 138 1.32 -14.18 5.21
CA SER A 138 1.03 -13.33 6.38
C SER A 138 0.02 -12.24 6.04
N ALA A 139 0.15 -11.63 4.86
CA ALA A 139 -0.77 -10.61 4.38
C ALA A 139 -2.16 -11.16 4.06
N ILE A 140 -2.26 -12.34 3.43
CA ILE A 140 -3.55 -13.01 3.19
C ILE A 140 -4.26 -13.31 4.51
N ILE A 141 -3.55 -13.81 5.52
CA ILE A 141 -4.13 -14.06 6.85
C ILE A 141 -4.66 -12.77 7.46
N LEU A 142 -3.86 -11.69 7.42
CA LEU A 142 -4.29 -10.39 7.94
C LEU A 142 -5.52 -9.86 7.21
N ARG A 143 -5.54 -9.95 5.87
CA ARG A 143 -6.65 -9.53 5.02
C ARG A 143 -7.93 -10.29 5.35
N LEU A 144 -7.88 -11.63 5.37
CA LEU A 144 -9.07 -12.44 5.67
C LEU A 144 -9.60 -12.21 7.09
N ALA A 145 -8.69 -12.04 8.08
CA ALA A 145 -9.08 -11.72 9.44
C ALA A 145 -9.72 -10.32 9.54
N ASN A 146 -9.19 -9.34 8.81
CA ASN A 146 -9.75 -7.99 8.72
C ASN A 146 -11.16 -8.04 8.12
N ASP A 147 -11.33 -8.64 6.94
CA ASP A 147 -12.61 -8.74 6.24
C ASP A 147 -13.68 -9.43 7.09
N MET A 148 -13.30 -10.48 7.83
CA MET A 148 -14.20 -11.17 8.75
C MET A 148 -14.71 -10.24 9.87
N GLY A 149 -13.88 -9.30 10.32
CA GLY A 149 -14.22 -8.35 11.38
C GLY A 149 -14.89 -7.06 10.89
N THR A 150 -14.68 -6.65 9.63
CA THR A 150 -15.08 -5.31 9.16
C THR A 150 -16.13 -5.32 8.05
N SER A 151 -16.23 -6.38 7.25
CA SER A 151 -16.97 -6.36 5.98
C SER A 151 -18.41 -5.83 6.07
N SER A 152 -19.18 -6.21 7.10
CA SER A 152 -20.56 -5.73 7.26
C SER A 152 -20.64 -4.21 7.45
N TYR A 153 -19.79 -3.66 8.32
CA TYR A 153 -19.75 -2.23 8.60
C TYR A 153 -19.23 -1.43 7.41
N GLU A 154 -18.22 -1.97 6.72
CA GLU A 154 -17.61 -1.33 5.55
C GLU A 154 -18.59 -1.28 4.37
N LEU A 155 -19.39 -2.32 4.18
CA LEU A 155 -20.42 -2.32 3.15
C LEU A 155 -21.52 -1.29 3.45
N GLU A 156 -21.94 -1.16 4.72
CA GLU A 156 -22.95 -0.18 5.14
C GLU A 156 -22.52 1.29 4.93
N ARG A 157 -21.23 1.60 5.08
CA ARG A 157 -20.68 2.94 4.81
C ARG A 157 -20.43 3.21 3.31
N GLY A 158 -20.61 2.20 2.46
CA GLY A 158 -20.40 2.31 1.01
C GLY A 158 -18.95 2.07 0.59
N ASP A 159 -18.37 0.95 0.98
CA ASP A 159 -17.08 0.43 0.52
C ASP A 159 -17.27 -0.67 -0.55
N ILE A 160 -16.19 -1.17 -1.15
CA ILE A 160 -16.18 -2.34 -2.03
C ILE A 160 -16.61 -3.62 -1.30
N HIS A 161 -17.00 -4.62 -2.09
CA HIS A 161 -17.26 -5.96 -1.60
C HIS A 161 -15.94 -6.57 -1.10
N LYS A 162 -15.95 -7.10 0.14
CA LYS A 162 -14.79 -7.79 0.72
C LYS A 162 -14.87 -9.30 0.43
N SER A 163 -13.94 -10.10 0.97
CA SER A 163 -13.82 -11.54 0.64
C SER A 163 -15.11 -12.34 0.81
N ILE A 164 -15.89 -12.10 1.87
CA ILE A 164 -17.16 -12.82 2.12
C ILE A 164 -18.14 -12.55 0.98
N GLN A 165 -18.32 -11.28 0.62
CA GLN A 165 -19.29 -10.89 -0.41
C GLN A 165 -18.81 -11.26 -1.83
N CYS A 166 -17.50 -11.26 -2.10
CA CYS A 166 -16.96 -11.71 -3.40
C CYS A 166 -17.06 -13.23 -3.60
N TYR A 167 -17.26 -13.99 -2.52
CA TYR A 167 -17.43 -15.44 -2.57
C TYR A 167 -18.89 -15.90 -2.72
N MET A 168 -19.83 -15.12 -2.18
CA MET A 168 -21.28 -15.41 -2.21
C MET A 168 -21.87 -15.26 -3.60
#